data_AF-A0A6P4I9J3-F1
#
_entry.id   AF-A0A6P4I9J3-F1
#
_cell.length_a   1.000
_cell.length_b   1.000
_cell.length_c   1.000
_cell.angle_alpha   90.00
_cell.angle_beta   90.00
_cell.angle_gamma   90.00
#
_symmetry.space_group_name_H-M   'P 1'
#
loop_
_entity.id
_entity.type
_entity.pdbx_description
1 polymer ?
#
loop_
_entity_poly.entity_id
_entity_poly.type
_entity_poly.pdbx_seq_one_letter_code
_entity_poly.pdbx_strand_id
1 'polypeptide(L)'
;MTQGNNTHQLDEALQEDSNLQNVLKNFESTIAVLEADLEKALALQNGRSLSLDDQIKLDTYLTYLNSTLFWINLKLQGVDTSKHAVVHDLGRAKEMLARDKEINAALAAPRLDVRAAKRFIAAGMHTRFVDMDGVMVTEDQYKRSLAESGKGDN
;
A
#
# COMPACT_ATOMS: atom_id res chain seq x y z
N MET A 1 -23.24 49.47 -29.32
CA MET A 1 -22.88 48.36 -30.23
C MET A 1 -21.35 48.23 -30.23
N THR A 2 -20.78 47.43 -29.33
CA THR A 2 -19.32 47.21 -29.20
C THR A 2 -19.04 45.87 -28.49
N GLN A 3 -19.62 44.76 -28.96
CA GLN A 3 -19.33 43.42 -28.41
C GLN A 3 -18.63 42.47 -29.40
N GLY A 4 -18.30 42.90 -30.62
CA GLY A 4 -17.71 42.03 -31.65
C GLY A 4 -16.19 41.84 -31.64
N ASN A 5 -15.42 42.71 -30.96
CA ASN A 5 -13.94 42.68 -31.04
C ASN A 5 -13.24 41.92 -29.91
N ASN A 6 -13.90 41.71 -28.77
CA ASN A 6 -13.21 41.18 -27.58
C ASN A 6 -13.03 39.65 -27.61
N THR A 7 -13.96 38.91 -28.24
CA THR A 7 -13.88 37.44 -28.32
C THR A 7 -12.74 36.99 -29.23
N HIS A 8 -12.58 37.62 -30.39
CA HIS A 8 -11.49 37.30 -31.32
C HIS A 8 -10.10 37.60 -30.74
N GLN A 9 -9.98 38.68 -29.95
CA GLN A 9 -8.73 39.04 -29.27
C GLN A 9 -8.39 38.09 -28.10
N LEU A 10 -9.41 37.60 -27.37
CA LEU A 10 -9.23 36.61 -26.32
C LEU A 10 -8.76 35.27 -26.89
N ASP A 11 -9.32 34.83 -28.02
CA ASP A 11 -8.94 33.58 -28.68
C ASP A 11 -7.49 33.63 -29.20
N GLU A 12 -7.07 34.74 -29.81
CA GLU A 12 -5.66 34.95 -30.23
C GLU A 12 -4.70 34.97 -29.03
N ALA A 13 -5.06 35.68 -27.95
CA ALA A 13 -4.23 35.75 -26.76
C ALA A 13 -4.06 34.38 -26.06
N LEU A 14 -5.10 33.54 -26.07
CA LEU A 14 -5.04 32.18 -25.54
C LEU A 14 -4.23 31.23 -26.43
N GLN A 15 -4.28 31.42 -27.75
CA GLN A 15 -3.47 30.65 -28.69
C GLN A 15 -1.97 30.90 -28.49
N GLU A 16 -1.58 32.13 -28.22
CA GLU A 16 -0.18 32.52 -28.00
C GLU A 16 0.33 32.26 -26.57
N ASP A 17 -0.54 31.84 -25.63
CA ASP A 17 -0.12 31.52 -24.26
C ASP A 17 0.68 30.22 -24.21
N SER A 18 2.00 30.36 -24.25
CA SER A 18 2.96 29.25 -24.17
C SER A 18 2.77 28.34 -22.94
N ASN A 19 2.33 28.87 -21.80
CA ASN A 19 2.11 28.05 -20.60
C ASN A 19 0.89 27.16 -20.79
N LEU A 20 -0.22 27.73 -21.29
CA LEU A 20 -1.43 26.97 -21.60
C LEU A 20 -1.16 25.90 -22.66
N GLN A 21 -0.46 26.27 -23.74
CA GLN A 21 -0.07 25.35 -24.80
C GLN A 21 0.78 24.19 -24.28
N ASN A 22 1.72 24.46 -23.37
CA ASN A 22 2.56 23.43 -22.76
C ASN A 22 1.74 22.49 -21.85
N VAL A 23 0.80 23.03 -21.07
CA VAL A 23 -0.10 22.21 -20.24
C VAL A 23 -0.96 21.31 -21.10
N LEU A 24 -1.53 21.82 -22.19
CA LEU A 24 -2.36 21.04 -23.12
C LEU A 24 -1.57 19.95 -23.83
N LYS A 25 -0.38 20.26 -24.34
CA LYS A 25 0.52 19.26 -24.95
C LYS A 25 0.93 18.17 -23.97
N ASN A 26 1.25 18.55 -22.73
CA ASN A 26 1.59 17.58 -21.69
C ASN A 26 0.39 16.70 -21.35
N PHE A 27 -0.80 17.28 -21.25
CA PHE A 27 -2.04 16.56 -20.98
C PHE A 27 -2.36 15.57 -22.09
N GLU A 28 -2.30 15.99 -23.36
CA GLU A 28 -2.49 15.13 -24.54
C GLU A 28 -1.49 13.97 -24.56
N SER A 29 -0.20 14.26 -24.40
CA SER A 29 0.87 13.25 -24.31
C SER A 29 0.60 12.23 -23.19
N THR A 30 0.19 12.72 -22.01
CA THR A 30 -0.08 11.84 -20.87
C THR A 30 -1.31 10.96 -21.12
N ILE A 31 -2.35 11.47 -21.77
CA ILE A 31 -3.52 10.68 -22.17
C ILE A 31 -3.12 9.60 -23.18
N ALA A 32 -2.29 9.91 -24.17
CA ALA A 32 -1.87 8.93 -25.17
C ALA A 32 -1.10 7.76 -24.53
N VAL A 33 -0.22 8.05 -23.57
CA VAL A 33 0.47 7.00 -22.79
C VAL A 33 -0.52 6.16 -21.99
N LEU A 34 -1.48 6.82 -21.33
CA LEU A 34 -2.50 6.15 -20.52
C LEU A 34 -3.41 5.25 -21.35
N GLU A 35 -3.78 5.68 -22.56
CA GLU A 35 -4.58 4.91 -23.51
C GLU A 35 -3.86 3.63 -23.91
N ALA A 36 -2.58 3.73 -24.28
CA ALA A 36 -1.76 2.56 -24.62
C ALA A 36 -1.63 1.56 -23.46
N ASP A 37 -1.55 2.03 -22.22
CA ASP A 37 -1.51 1.16 -21.04
C ASP A 37 -2.89 0.57 -20.72
N LEU A 38 -3.97 1.31 -20.96
CA LEU A 38 -5.33 0.81 -20.81
C LEU A 38 -5.66 -0.28 -21.83
N GLU A 39 -5.21 -0.15 -23.08
CA GLU A 39 -5.37 -1.19 -24.10
C GLU A 39 -4.73 -2.52 -23.66
N LYS A 40 -3.51 -2.46 -23.11
CA LYS A 40 -2.83 -3.64 -22.54
C LYS A 40 -3.61 -4.22 -21.36
N ALA A 41 -4.08 -3.37 -20.45
CA ALA A 41 -4.86 -3.78 -19.29
C ALA A 41 -6.16 -4.49 -19.69
N LEU A 42 -6.88 -3.97 -20.69
CA LEU A 42 -8.09 -4.59 -21.22
C LEU A 42 -7.81 -5.90 -21.96
N ALA A 43 -6.71 -5.97 -22.71
CA ALA A 43 -6.27 -7.20 -23.34
C ALA A 43 -5.97 -8.30 -22.30
N LEU A 44 -5.32 -7.93 -21.18
CA LEU A 44 -5.06 -8.83 -20.06
C LEU A 44 -6.37 -9.27 -19.37
N GLN A 45 -7.32 -8.36 -19.17
CA GLN A 45 -8.61 -8.69 -18.54
C GLN A 45 -9.42 -9.70 -19.37
N ASN A 46 -9.36 -9.59 -20.69
CA ASN A 46 -10.00 -10.52 -21.62
C ASN A 46 -9.29 -11.89 -21.68
N GLY A 47 -8.01 -11.94 -21.30
CA GLY A 47 -7.24 -13.16 -21.19
C GLY A 47 -7.57 -13.95 -19.93
N ARG A 48 -7.97 -15.22 -20.06
CA ARG A 48 -8.28 -16.09 -18.90
C ARG A 48 -7.04 -16.65 -18.17
N SER A 49 -5.88 -16.03 -18.30
CA SER A 49 -4.60 -16.59 -17.83
C SER A 49 -4.05 -15.97 -16.54
N LEU A 50 -4.74 -15.00 -15.94
CA LEU A 50 -4.24 -14.32 -14.75
C LEU A 50 -4.52 -15.14 -13.48
N SER A 51 -3.58 -15.11 -12.53
CA SER A 51 -3.83 -15.61 -11.18
C SER A 51 -4.93 -14.78 -10.49
N LEU A 52 -5.56 -15.31 -9.45
CA LEU A 52 -6.58 -14.56 -8.70
C LEU A 52 -6.01 -13.23 -8.14
N ASP A 53 -4.76 -13.24 -7.69
CA ASP A 53 -4.09 -12.06 -7.17
C ASP A 53 -3.88 -11.00 -8.26
N ASP A 54 -3.45 -11.43 -9.46
CA ASP A 54 -3.27 -10.52 -10.59
C ASP A 54 -4.61 -9.97 -11.12
N GLN A 55 -5.68 -10.77 -11.07
CA GLN A 55 -7.03 -10.32 -11.42
C GLN A 55 -7.50 -9.23 -10.45
N ILE A 56 -7.33 -9.44 -9.14
CA ILE A 56 -7.70 -8.45 -8.12
C ILE A 56 -6.94 -7.13 -8.33
N LYS A 57 -5.63 -7.20 -8.62
CA LYS A 57 -4.82 -6.01 -8.91
C LYS A 57 -5.30 -5.27 -10.16
N LEU A 58 -5.56 -6.01 -11.23
CA LEU A 58 -6.04 -5.47 -12.50
C LEU A 58 -7.41 -4.79 -12.33
N ASP A 59 -8.36 -5.45 -11.68
CA ASP A 59 -9.71 -4.91 -11.47
C ASP A 59 -9.69 -3.69 -10.53
N THR A 60 -8.83 -3.70 -9.51
CA THR A 60 -8.64 -2.55 -8.61
C THR A 60 -8.05 -1.36 -9.39
N TYR A 61 -7.05 -1.60 -10.24
CA TYR A 61 -6.48 -0.58 -11.12
C TYR A 61 -7.53 0.01 -12.07
N LEU A 62 -8.30 -0.83 -12.77
CA LEU A 62 -9.33 -0.39 -13.72
C LEU A 62 -10.44 0.42 -13.02
N THR A 63 -10.84 0.03 -11.80
CA THR A 63 -11.84 0.75 -11.01
C THR A 63 -11.35 2.14 -10.61
N TYR A 64 -10.10 2.24 -10.16
CA TYR A 64 -9.47 3.51 -9.82
C TYR A 64 -9.33 4.42 -11.04
N LEU A 65 -8.88 3.86 -12.16
CA LEU A 65 -8.69 4.58 -13.41
C LEU A 65 -10.02 5.15 -13.93
N ASN A 66 -11.07 4.32 -14.01
CA ASN A 66 -12.39 4.74 -14.48
C ASN A 66 -12.93 5.91 -13.63
N SER A 67 -12.90 5.78 -12.30
CA SER A 67 -13.37 6.82 -11.37
C SER A 67 -12.58 8.12 -11.53
N THR A 68 -11.26 8.02 -11.73
CA THR A 68 -10.37 9.17 -11.92
C THR A 68 -10.61 9.86 -13.25
N LEU A 69 -10.72 9.11 -14.35
CA LEU A 69 -10.99 9.65 -15.69
C LEU A 69 -12.34 10.35 -15.73
N PHE A 70 -13.36 9.78 -15.10
CA PHE A 70 -14.66 10.43 -14.99
C PHE A 70 -14.58 11.74 -14.20
N TRP A 71 -13.82 11.77 -13.10
CA TRP A 71 -13.57 13.01 -12.35
C TRP A 71 -12.81 14.07 -13.18
N ILE A 72 -11.79 13.67 -13.94
CA ILE A 72 -11.05 14.57 -14.85
C ILE A 72 -11.99 15.13 -15.91
N ASN A 73 -12.83 14.29 -16.53
CA ASN A 73 -13.81 14.75 -17.51
C ASN A 73 -14.77 15.81 -16.94
N LEU A 74 -15.28 15.61 -15.71
CA LEU A 74 -16.12 16.61 -15.05
C LEU A 74 -15.37 17.94 -14.81
N LYS A 75 -14.10 17.87 -14.42
CA LYS A 75 -13.25 19.06 -14.26
C LYS A 75 -13.04 19.81 -15.57
N LEU A 76 -12.81 19.09 -16.67
CA LEU A 76 -12.66 19.70 -18.01
C LEU A 76 -13.94 20.40 -18.48
N GLN A 77 -15.11 19.87 -18.09
CA GLN A 77 -16.41 20.50 -18.37
C GLN A 77 -16.73 21.68 -17.44
N GLY A 78 -15.83 22.04 -16.51
CA GLY A 78 -16.04 23.12 -15.56
C GLY A 78 -17.04 22.80 -14.44
N VAL A 79 -17.38 21.52 -14.25
CA VAL A 79 -18.32 21.08 -13.22
C VAL A 79 -17.64 21.12 -11.84
N ASP A 80 -18.31 21.69 -10.84
CA ASP A 80 -17.87 21.60 -9.46
C ASP A 80 -18.05 20.17 -8.93
N THR A 81 -16.92 19.51 -8.70
CA THR A 81 -16.88 18.14 -8.21
C THR A 81 -16.92 18.03 -6.69
N SER A 82 -16.85 19.14 -5.94
CA SER A 82 -16.78 19.12 -4.47
C SER A 82 -17.97 18.39 -3.81
N LYS A 83 -19.15 18.47 -4.42
CA LYS A 83 -20.39 17.81 -3.98
C LYS A 83 -20.81 16.64 -4.87
N HIS A 84 -19.98 16.27 -5.85
CA HIS A 84 -20.32 15.24 -6.82
C HIS A 84 -20.00 13.85 -6.26
N ALA A 85 -20.88 12.86 -6.51
CA ALA A 85 -20.74 11.48 -6.01
C ALA A 85 -19.40 10.82 -6.42
N VAL A 86 -18.82 11.25 -7.54
CA VAL A 86 -17.50 10.79 -8.01
C VAL A 86 -16.39 10.91 -6.95
N VAL A 87 -16.46 11.89 -6.04
CA VAL A 87 -15.45 12.05 -4.99
C VAL A 87 -15.50 10.89 -4.01
N HIS A 88 -16.69 10.38 -3.72
CA HIS A 88 -16.87 9.18 -2.91
C HIS A 88 -16.33 7.94 -3.64
N ASP A 89 -16.64 7.77 -4.92
CA ASP A 89 -16.14 6.64 -5.71
C ASP A 89 -14.61 6.64 -5.80
N LEU A 90 -14.01 7.82 -5.98
CA LEU A 90 -12.56 8.01 -5.96
C LEU A 90 -11.97 7.68 -4.58
N GLY A 91 -12.64 8.08 -3.50
CA GLY A 91 -12.26 7.73 -2.13
C GLY A 91 -12.23 6.22 -1.93
N ARG A 92 -13.31 5.52 -2.33
CA ARG A 92 -13.40 4.06 -2.25
C ARG A 92 -12.30 3.37 -3.05
N ALA A 93 -12.04 3.82 -4.27
CA ALA A 93 -10.98 3.23 -5.10
C ALA A 93 -9.58 3.42 -4.48
N LYS A 94 -9.31 4.58 -3.86
CA LYS A 94 -8.07 4.82 -3.12
C LYS A 94 -7.94 3.92 -1.90
N GLU A 95 -9.02 3.70 -1.16
CA GLU A 95 -9.02 2.76 -0.02
C GLU A 95 -8.70 1.33 -0.45
N MET A 96 -9.22 0.87 -1.59
CA MET A 96 -8.90 -0.45 -2.13
C MET A 96 -7.41 -0.59 -2.46
N LEU A 97 -6.82 0.42 -3.12
CA LEU A 97 -5.38 0.44 -3.40
C LEU A 97 -4.52 0.48 -2.13
N ALA A 98 -4.95 1.25 -1.11
CA ALA A 98 -4.25 1.30 0.18
C ALA A 98 -4.26 -0.06 0.87
N ARG A 99 -5.40 -0.76 0.88
CA ARG A 99 -5.51 -2.12 1.43
C ARG A 99 -4.65 -3.13 0.69
N ASP A 100 -4.62 -3.07 -0.65
CA ASP A 100 -3.74 -3.94 -1.43
C ASP A 100 -2.26 -3.73 -1.07
N LYS A 101 -1.84 -2.47 -0.90
CA LYS A 101 -0.50 -2.14 -0.44
C LYS A 101 -0.19 -2.70 0.96
N GLU A 102 -1.14 -2.60 1.90
CA GLU A 102 -0.99 -3.15 3.25
C GLU A 102 -0.85 -4.67 3.23
N ILE A 103 -1.66 -5.37 2.45
CA ILE A 103 -1.61 -6.83 2.29
C ILE A 103 -0.24 -7.24 1.72
N ASN A 104 0.20 -6.59 0.64
CA ASN A 104 1.50 -6.87 0.02
C ASN A 104 2.67 -6.60 0.98
N ALA A 105 2.62 -5.52 1.76
CA ALA A 105 3.61 -5.24 2.79
C ALA A 105 3.62 -6.31 3.89
N ALA A 106 2.46 -6.76 4.34
CA ALA A 106 2.34 -7.82 5.35
C ALA A 106 2.85 -9.18 4.85
N LEU A 107 2.64 -9.49 3.56
CA LEU A 107 3.17 -10.69 2.93
C LEU A 107 4.70 -10.67 2.79
N ALA A 108 5.27 -9.49 2.49
CA ALA A 108 6.72 -9.29 2.38
C ALA A 108 7.43 -9.17 3.74
N ALA A 109 6.70 -8.97 4.84
CA ALA A 109 7.28 -8.79 6.16
C ALA A 109 8.02 -10.06 6.64
N PRO A 110 9.22 -9.92 7.23
CA PRO A 110 9.95 -11.07 7.77
C PRO A 110 9.14 -11.75 8.87
N ARG A 111 8.92 -13.06 8.71
CA ARG A 111 8.19 -13.87 9.70
C ARG A 111 9.15 -14.44 10.72
N LEU A 112 8.76 -14.40 11.99
CA LEU A 112 9.53 -15.05 13.06
C LEU A 112 9.54 -16.57 12.83
N ASP A 113 10.73 -17.16 12.80
CA ASP A 113 10.85 -18.63 12.85
C ASP A 113 10.48 -19.10 14.27
N VAL A 114 9.23 -19.53 14.42
CA VAL A 114 8.68 -20.01 15.70
C VAL A 114 9.48 -21.21 16.23
N ARG A 115 10.05 -22.06 15.34
CA ARG A 115 10.85 -23.22 15.78
C ARG A 115 12.18 -22.76 16.35
N ALA A 116 12.86 -21.84 15.69
CA ALA A 116 14.11 -21.25 16.19
C ALA A 116 13.86 -20.47 17.50
N ALA A 117 12.80 -19.66 17.55
CA ALA A 117 12.40 -18.93 18.75
C ALA A 117 12.14 -19.86 19.94
N LYS A 118 11.45 -20.99 19.73
CA LYS A 118 11.24 -22.01 20.77
C LYS A 118 12.55 -22.59 21.30
N ARG A 119 13.53 -22.85 20.42
CA ARG A 119 14.86 -23.34 20.83
C ARG A 119 15.61 -22.28 21.65
N PHE A 120 15.56 -21.02 21.23
CA PHE A 120 16.19 -19.92 21.99
C PHE A 120 15.55 -19.75 23.37
N ILE A 121 14.21 -19.81 23.46
CA ILE A 121 13.50 -19.75 24.75
C ILE A 121 13.88 -20.95 25.61
N ALA A 122 13.84 -22.17 25.07
CA ALA A 122 14.18 -23.38 25.83
C ALA A 122 15.62 -23.33 26.34
N ALA A 123 16.59 -22.95 25.50
CA ALA A 123 17.98 -22.78 25.91
C ALA A 123 18.14 -21.70 27.00
N GLY A 124 17.45 -20.56 26.85
CA GLY A 124 17.47 -19.48 27.84
C GLY A 124 16.74 -19.81 29.16
N MET A 125 15.82 -20.79 29.16
CA MET A 125 15.13 -21.26 30.37
C MET A 125 15.83 -22.44 31.05
N HIS A 126 16.72 -23.17 30.36
CA HIS A 126 17.35 -24.38 30.88
C HIS A 126 18.41 -24.11 31.97
N THR A 127 18.85 -22.86 32.14
CA THR A 127 19.80 -22.48 33.20
C THR A 127 19.16 -21.45 34.13
N ARG A 128 18.27 -21.89 35.04
CA ARG A 128 17.78 -21.04 36.13
C ARG A 128 17.70 -21.78 37.48
N PHE A 129 18.59 -22.74 37.70
CA PHE A 129 18.84 -23.18 39.06
C PHE A 129 19.98 -22.34 39.60
N VAL A 130 19.74 -21.66 40.71
CA VAL A 130 20.76 -20.94 41.47
C VAL A 130 20.91 -21.68 42.79
N ASP A 131 22.14 -21.98 43.20
CA ASP A 131 22.37 -22.53 44.53
C ASP A 131 22.08 -21.49 45.63
N MET A 132 22.22 -21.88 46.89
CA MET A 132 21.92 -21.02 48.03
C MET A 132 22.85 -19.78 48.12
N ASP A 133 23.96 -19.78 47.39
CA ASP A 133 24.92 -18.67 47.30
C ASP A 133 24.64 -17.76 46.08
N GLY A 134 23.59 -18.06 45.32
CA GLY A 134 23.18 -17.29 44.14
C GLY A 134 23.99 -17.60 42.89
N VAL A 135 24.75 -18.70 42.87
CA VAL A 135 25.56 -19.12 41.72
C VAL A 135 24.71 -19.99 40.79
N MET A 136 24.83 -19.74 39.49
CA MET A 136 24.11 -20.51 38.46
C MET A 136 24.65 -21.94 38.39
N VAL A 137 23.76 -22.91 38.60
CA VAL A 137 24.08 -24.34 38.67
C VAL A 137 23.11 -25.16 37.82
N THR A 138 23.45 -26.42 37.56
CA THR A 138 22.54 -27.36 36.90
C THR A 138 21.46 -27.85 37.88
N GLU A 139 20.38 -28.43 37.36
CA GLU A 139 19.29 -28.98 38.19
C GLU A 139 19.79 -30.00 39.22
N ASP A 140 20.70 -30.89 38.82
CA ASP A 140 21.27 -31.93 39.68
C ASP A 140 22.19 -31.37 40.76
N GLN A 141 22.85 -30.24 40.49
CA GLN A 141 23.69 -29.55 41.46
C GLN A 141 22.82 -28.79 42.48
N TYR A 142 21.76 -28.13 42.02
CA TYR A 142 20.79 -27.47 42.89
C TYR A 142 20.09 -28.45 43.83
N LYS A 143 19.62 -29.59 43.32
CA LYS A 143 18.98 -30.63 44.14
C LYS A 143 19.93 -31.21 45.19
N ARG A 144 21.23 -31.32 44.88
CA ARG A 144 22.27 -31.74 45.84
C ARG A 144 22.48 -30.70 46.93
N SER A 145 22.67 -29.43 46.57
CA SER A 145 22.82 -28.32 47.53
C SER A 145 21.60 -28.19 48.46
N LEU A 146 20.38 -28.35 47.93
CA LEU A 146 19.15 -28.36 48.72
C LEU A 146 19.10 -29.53 49.72
N ALA A 147 19.59 -30.71 49.35
CA ALA A 147 19.62 -31.89 50.21
C ALA A 147 20.72 -31.82 51.30
N GLU A 148 21.83 -31.15 51.01
CA GLU A 148 22.94 -30.95 51.94
C GLU A 148 22.62 -29.88 52.99
N SER A 149 21.98 -28.78 52.61
CA SER A 149 21.51 -27.75 53.56
C SER A 149 20.48 -28.27 54.56
N GLY A 150 19.59 -29.19 54.15
CA GLY A 150 18.60 -29.81 55.04
C GLY A 150 19.15 -30.88 56.00
N LYS A 151 20.44 -31.25 55.93
CA LYS A 151 21.09 -32.23 56.80
C LYS A 151 21.90 -31.62 57.95
N GLY A 152 22.02 -30.30 58.01
CA GLY A 152 22.83 -29.58 59.00
C GLY A 152 22.14 -29.33 60.36
N ASP A 153 20.83 -29.53 60.46
CA ASP A 153 20.06 -29.31 61.69
C ASP A 153 19.62 -30.65 62.30
N ASN A 154 20.53 -31.34 62.99
CA ASN A 154 20.22 -32.38 63.98
C ASN A 154 21.35 -32.56 64.97
#